data_AF-A0A7C1M8M3-F1
#
_entry.id   AF-A0A7C1M8M3-F1
#
_cell.length_a   1.000
_cell.length_b   1.000
_cell.length_c   1.000
_cell.angle_alpha   90.00
_cell.angle_beta   90.00
_cell.angle_gamma   90.00
#
_symmetry.space_group_name_H-M   'P 1'
#
loop_
_entity.id
_entity.type
_entity.pdbx_description
1 polymer ?
#
loop_
_entity_poly.entity_id
_entity_poly.type
_entity_poly.pdbx_seq_one_letter_code
_entity_poly.pdbx_strand_id
1 'polypeptide(L)'
;MARQIKTIDYDADNDIFFISDGEKVKASLDIGDFVLDVSHNNLLCGMEIMSASENLGINKDVLSNIKNIKMSITYKTNNIYVLLMISFNKNKKEVNVQIPLTLSLGHKSPRKEILVYN
;
A
#
# COMPACT_ATOMS: atom_id res chain seq x y z
N MET A 1 3.84 -16.41 1.17
CA MET A 1 2.70 -16.69 0.27
C MET A 1 2.22 -15.37 -0.30
N ALA A 2 1.76 -15.33 -1.55
CA ALA A 2 1.25 -14.10 -2.14
C ALA A 2 -0.26 -13.94 -1.87
N ARG A 3 -0.68 -12.74 -1.48
CA ARG A 3 -2.10 -12.34 -1.33
C ARG A 3 -2.52 -11.54 -2.55
N GLN A 4 -3.81 -11.54 -2.87
CA GLN A 4 -4.32 -10.84 -4.05
C GLN A 4 -4.98 -9.52 -3.64
N ILE A 5 -4.52 -8.41 -4.24
CA ILE A 5 -5.21 -7.11 -4.16
C ILE A 5 -6.54 -7.24 -4.91
N LYS A 6 -7.63 -6.79 -4.28
CA LYS A 6 -8.98 -6.86 -4.82
C LYS A 6 -9.47 -5.53 -5.37
N THR A 7 -9.04 -4.45 -4.75
CA THR A 7 -9.45 -3.09 -5.12
C THR A 7 -8.23 -2.21 -5.26
N ILE A 8 -8.18 -1.47 -6.36
CA ILE A 8 -7.29 -0.34 -6.57
C ILE A 8 -8.17 0.78 -7.09
N ASP A 9 -8.08 1.94 -6.48
CA ASP A 9 -8.81 3.12 -6.96
C ASP A 9 -7.95 4.38 -6.80
N TYR A 10 -8.23 5.38 -7.63
CA TYR A 10 -7.63 6.70 -7.54
C TYR A 10 -8.70 7.77 -7.70
N ASP A 11 -8.96 8.49 -6.63
CA ASP A 11 -9.82 9.67 -6.61
C ASP A 11 -9.00 10.89 -7.04
N ALA A 12 -9.18 11.33 -8.29
CA ALA A 12 -8.44 12.45 -8.85
C ALA A 12 -8.86 13.81 -8.26
N ASP A 13 -10.13 13.93 -7.82
CA ASP A 13 -10.68 15.16 -7.26
C ASP A 13 -10.05 15.43 -5.89
N ASN A 14 -9.94 14.39 -5.05
CA ASN A 14 -9.33 14.48 -3.73
C ASN A 14 -7.81 14.15 -3.71
N ASP A 15 -7.25 13.67 -4.83
CA ASP A 15 -5.87 13.16 -4.93
C ASP A 15 -5.55 12.02 -3.95
N ILE A 16 -6.46 11.05 -3.85
CA ILE A 16 -6.33 9.92 -2.92
C ILE A 16 -6.17 8.64 -3.70
N PHE A 17 -5.11 7.90 -3.39
CA PHE A 17 -4.86 6.59 -3.98
C PHE A 17 -5.10 5.48 -2.96
N PHE A 18 -5.91 4.48 -3.33
CA PHE A 18 -6.35 3.40 -2.44
C PHE A 18 -5.99 2.02 -2.99
N ILE A 19 -5.53 1.14 -2.10
CA ILE A 19 -5.29 -0.28 -2.34
C ILE A 19 -5.97 -1.08 -1.23
N SER A 20 -6.71 -2.13 -1.57
CA SER A 20 -7.21 -3.11 -0.60
C SER A 20 -7.18 -4.53 -1.15
N ASP A 21 -6.89 -5.49 -0.27
CA ASP A 21 -6.98 -6.92 -0.56
C ASP A 21 -8.32 -7.55 -0.14
N GLY A 22 -9.25 -6.72 0.36
CA GLY A 22 -10.61 -7.12 0.72
C GLY A 22 -10.75 -7.80 2.09
N GLU A 23 -9.68 -7.98 2.86
CA GLU A 23 -9.82 -8.44 4.25
C GLU A 23 -10.52 -7.39 5.11
N LYS A 24 -11.24 -7.85 6.13
CA LYS A 24 -11.91 -6.96 7.08
C LYS A 24 -10.89 -6.21 7.93
N VAL A 25 -11.00 -4.87 7.91
CA VAL A 25 -10.20 -3.96 8.72
C VAL A 25 -10.52 -4.14 10.20
N LYS A 26 -9.49 -4.38 11.01
CA LYS A 26 -9.54 -4.39 12.48
C LYS A 26 -9.17 -3.03 13.06
N ALA A 27 -8.16 -2.38 12.46
CA ALA A 27 -7.67 -1.08 12.88
C ALA A 27 -7.03 -0.38 11.67
N SER A 28 -7.07 0.95 11.65
CA SER A 28 -6.38 1.79 10.68
C SER A 28 -5.35 2.63 11.42
N LEU A 29 -4.20 2.86 10.78
CA LEU A 29 -3.13 3.68 11.31
C LEU A 29 -2.89 4.86 10.39
N ASP A 30 -3.02 6.07 10.93
CA ASP A 30 -2.73 7.32 10.23
C ASP A 30 -1.28 7.73 10.49
N ILE A 31 -0.47 7.83 9.44
CA ILE A 31 0.94 8.25 9.47
C ILE A 31 1.18 9.32 8.41
N GLY A 32 1.03 10.59 8.80
CA GLY A 32 1.12 11.70 7.86
C GLY A 32 0.08 11.54 6.75
N ASP A 33 0.52 11.50 5.50
CA ASP A 33 -0.34 11.33 4.33
C ASP A 33 -0.67 9.87 4.00
N PHE A 34 -0.32 8.92 4.87
CA PHE A 34 -0.57 7.49 4.65
C PHE A 34 -1.53 6.94 5.68
N VAL A 35 -2.56 6.22 5.23
CA VAL A 35 -3.42 5.40 6.09
C VAL A 35 -3.12 3.94 5.81
N LEU A 36 -2.94 3.15 6.85
CA LEU A 36 -2.61 1.73 6.75
C LEU A 36 -3.62 0.89 7.50
N ASP A 37 -4.36 0.07 6.77
CA ASP A 37 -5.36 -0.82 7.34
C ASP A 37 -4.75 -2.15 7.73
N VAL A 38 -5.01 -2.56 8.97
CA VAL A 38 -4.57 -3.82 9.54
C VAL A 38 -5.77 -4.73 9.77
N SER A 39 -5.69 -5.96 9.30
CA SER A 39 -6.74 -6.94 9.45
C SER A 39 -6.73 -7.63 10.82
N HIS A 40 -7.74 -8.46 11.07
CA HIS A 40 -7.81 -9.28 12.29
C HIS A 40 -6.63 -10.27 12.45
N ASN A 41 -5.91 -10.56 11.36
CA ASN A 41 -4.71 -11.40 11.37
C ASN A 41 -3.43 -10.61 11.70
N ASN A 42 -3.55 -9.32 12.05
CA ASN A 42 -2.43 -8.39 12.28
C ASN A 42 -1.51 -8.24 11.04
N LEU A 43 -2.09 -8.34 9.84
CA LEU A 43 -1.41 -8.09 8.58
C LEU A 43 -2.01 -6.86 7.92
N LEU A 44 -1.22 -6.13 7.15
CA LEU A 44 -1.72 -5.03 6.32
C LEU A 44 -2.71 -5.59 5.29
N CYS A 45 -3.88 -4.99 5.16
CA CYS A 45 -4.92 -5.34 4.20
C CYS A 45 -5.37 -4.18 3.32
N GLY A 46 -4.98 -2.96 3.67
CA GLY A 46 -5.28 -1.77 2.90
C GLY A 46 -4.23 -0.68 3.09
N MET A 47 -4.20 0.23 2.14
CA MET A 47 -3.37 1.44 2.17
C MET A 47 -4.10 2.55 1.44
N GLU A 48 -4.16 3.72 2.05
CA GLU A 48 -4.51 4.97 1.37
C GLU A 48 -3.31 5.90 1.38
N ILE A 49 -3.11 6.62 0.28
CA ILE A 49 -2.09 7.66 0.12
C ILE A 49 -2.83 8.94 -0.21
N MET A 50 -2.83 9.89 0.72
CA MET A 50 -3.30 11.25 0.52
C MET A 50 -2.27 12.04 -0.29
N SER A 51 -2.71 13.09 -1.00
CA SER A 51 -1.84 13.87 -1.90
C SER A 51 -0.99 12.95 -2.78
N ALA A 52 -1.62 11.89 -3.32
CA ALA A 52 -0.92 10.76 -3.93
C ALA A 52 0.01 11.18 -5.06
N SER A 53 -0.40 12.18 -5.84
CA SER A 53 0.40 12.69 -6.94
C SER A 53 1.73 13.29 -6.49
N GLU A 54 1.74 13.97 -5.35
CA GLU A 54 2.95 14.51 -4.71
C GLU A 54 3.77 13.40 -4.05
N ASN A 55 3.14 12.60 -3.19
CA ASN A 55 3.80 11.54 -2.42
C ASN A 55 4.45 10.46 -3.32
N LEU A 56 3.88 10.20 -4.49
CA LEU A 56 4.43 9.26 -5.48
C LEU A 56 5.28 9.95 -6.56
N GLY A 57 5.21 11.28 -6.67
CA GLY A 57 5.81 12.05 -7.76
C GLY A 57 5.27 11.64 -9.13
N ILE A 58 3.95 11.39 -9.23
CA ILE A 58 3.26 10.93 -10.45
C ILE A 58 2.07 11.84 -10.70
N ASN A 59 1.96 12.39 -11.91
CA ASN A 59 0.82 13.23 -12.24
C ASN A 59 -0.52 12.47 -12.10
N LYS A 60 -1.55 13.21 -11.69
CA LYS A 60 -2.91 12.68 -11.49
C LYS A 60 -3.44 11.89 -12.70
N ASP A 61 -3.21 12.39 -13.92
CA ASP A 61 -3.66 11.74 -15.16
C ASP A 61 -3.01 10.36 -15.38
N VAL A 62 -1.77 10.19 -14.92
CA VAL A 62 -1.08 8.90 -14.96
C VAL A 62 -1.59 7.98 -13.86
N LEU A 63 -1.83 8.49 -12.65
CA LEU A 63 -2.42 7.73 -11.54
C LEU A 63 -3.80 7.15 -11.87
N SER A 64 -4.60 7.84 -12.67
CA SER A 64 -5.89 7.30 -13.17
C SER A 64 -5.75 6.14 -14.17
N ASN A 65 -4.53 5.76 -14.58
CA ASN A 65 -4.27 4.78 -15.64
C ASN A 65 -3.38 3.61 -15.19
N ILE A 66 -3.60 3.14 -13.96
CA ILE A 66 -2.88 2.00 -13.37
C ILE A 66 -3.19 0.70 -14.14
N LYS A 67 -2.13 -0.05 -14.44
CA LYS A 67 -2.21 -1.36 -15.11
C LYS A 67 -2.04 -2.51 -14.14
N ASN A 68 -1.00 -2.45 -13.30
CA ASN A 68 -0.66 -3.51 -12.35
C ASN A 68 0.05 -2.91 -11.13
N ILE A 69 -0.18 -3.50 -9.96
CA ILE A 69 0.45 -3.15 -8.68
C ILE A 69 0.99 -4.39 -7.99
N LYS A 70 2.15 -4.21 -7.37
CA LYS A 70 2.74 -5.17 -6.44
C LYS A 70 3.20 -4.47 -5.17
N MET A 71 2.75 -4.94 -4.03
CA MET A 71 3.15 -4.45 -2.72
C MET A 71 3.92 -5.55 -1.98
N SER A 72 5.19 -5.32 -1.65
CA SER A 72 6.00 -6.23 -0.83
C SER A 72 6.11 -5.68 0.58
N ILE A 73 5.68 -6.46 1.57
CA ILE A 73 5.63 -6.04 2.96
C ILE A 73 6.58 -6.91 3.78
N THR A 74 7.44 -6.28 4.57
CA THR A 74 8.31 -6.96 5.54
C THR A 74 7.98 -6.48 6.93
N TYR A 75 7.41 -7.37 7.72
CA TYR A 75 7.15 -7.16 9.14
C TYR A 75 8.40 -7.57 9.94
N LYS A 76 8.87 -6.69 10.83
CA LYS A 76 9.81 -7.00 11.90
C LYS A 76 9.13 -6.72 13.24
N THR A 77 9.84 -7.00 14.34
CA THR A 77 9.31 -6.84 15.71
C THR A 77 8.73 -5.45 15.97
N ASN A 78 9.41 -4.40 15.53
CA ASN A 78 9.02 -3.02 15.81
C ASN A 78 8.83 -2.18 14.55
N ASN A 79 8.97 -2.74 13.35
CA ASN A 79 8.82 -1.96 12.14
C ASN A 79 8.21 -2.74 10.98
N ILE A 80 7.63 -1.99 10.04
CA ILE A 80 7.08 -2.51 8.81
C ILE A 80 7.78 -1.77 7.69
N TYR A 81 8.26 -2.53 6.70
CA TYR A 81 8.74 -1.97 5.45
C TYR A 81 7.75 -2.34 4.36
N VAL A 82 7.18 -1.34 3.72
CA VAL A 82 6.36 -1.53 2.52
C VAL A 82 7.20 -1.11 1.32
N LEU A 83 7.08 -1.85 0.21
CA LEU A 83 7.62 -1.49 -1.09
C LEU A 83 6.46 -1.60 -2.09
N LEU A 84 6.08 -0.47 -2.69
CA LEU A 84 4.95 -0.38 -3.61
C LEU A 84 5.42 -0.15 -5.05
N MET A 85 5.32 -1.18 -5.89
CA MET A 85 5.62 -1.09 -7.32
C MET A 85 4.32 -0.91 -8.10
N ILE A 86 4.24 0.14 -8.90
CA ILE A 86 3.08 0.45 -9.75
C ILE A 86 3.54 0.40 -11.21
N SER A 87 2.67 -0.02 -12.12
CA SER A 87 2.90 0.10 -13.55
C SER A 87 1.66 0.68 -14.20
N PHE A 88 1.85 1.54 -15.19
CA PHE A 88 0.76 2.28 -15.86
C PHE A 88 0.67 1.85 -17.31
N ASN A 89 -0.51 2.05 -17.92
CA ASN A 89 -0.71 1.71 -19.32
C ASN A 89 0.18 2.52 -20.28
N LYS A 90 0.53 3.76 -19.90
CA LYS A 90 1.35 4.66 -20.72
C LYS A 90 2.84 4.65 -20.39
N ASN A 91 3.29 4.11 -19.26
CA ASN A 91 4.70 4.06 -18.82
C ASN A 91 4.91 2.99 -17.73
N LYS A 92 6.06 2.31 -17.73
CA LYS A 92 6.51 1.51 -16.58
C LYS A 92 7.33 2.42 -15.65
N LYS A 93 6.76 2.87 -14.53
CA LYS A 93 7.48 3.64 -13.51
C LYS A 93 7.42 2.91 -12.18
N GLU A 94 8.56 2.36 -11.75
CA GLU A 94 8.66 1.78 -10.41
C GLU A 94 8.81 2.91 -9.38
N VAL A 95 7.93 2.92 -8.38
CA VAL A 95 8.05 3.81 -7.22
C VAL A 95 8.54 2.96 -6.05
N ASN A 96 9.28 3.55 -5.13
CA ASN A 96 9.68 2.91 -3.88
C ASN A 96 9.28 3.83 -2.73
N VAL A 97 8.12 3.56 -2.14
CA VAL A 97 7.64 4.27 -0.95
C VAL A 97 8.15 3.52 0.27
N GLN A 98 9.02 4.13 1.06
CA GLN A 98 9.40 3.60 2.37
C GLN A 98 8.58 4.28 3.45
N ILE A 99 7.74 3.52 4.15
CA ILE A 99 6.98 4.02 5.29
C ILE A 99 7.66 3.52 6.57
N PRO A 100 8.49 4.33 7.25
CA PRO A 100 9.14 3.92 8.49
C PRO A 100 8.12 3.94 9.63
N LEU A 101 7.58 2.77 9.96
CA LEU A 101 6.65 2.63 11.08
C LEU A 101 7.38 2.04 12.27
N THR A 102 7.20 2.63 13.44
CA THR A 102 7.64 2.04 14.71
C THR A 102 6.42 1.57 15.50
N LEU A 103 5.88 0.41 15.12
CA LEU A 103 4.73 -0.18 15.78
C LEU A 103 4.90 -1.69 15.93
N SER A 104 4.68 -2.20 17.14
CA SER A 104 4.61 -3.65 17.37
C SER A 104 3.23 -4.16 16.96
N LEU A 105 3.18 -4.92 15.86
CA LEU A 105 1.97 -5.63 15.42
C LEU A 105 1.82 -7.02 16.06
N GLY A 106 2.61 -7.33 17.10
CA GLY A 106 2.57 -8.62 17.79
C GLY A 106 3.23 -9.78 17.04
N HIS A 107 4.01 -9.51 15.98
CA HIS A 107 4.79 -10.54 15.28
C HIS A 107 6.01 -10.95 16.10
N LYS A 108 6.07 -12.23 16.48
CA LYS A 108 7.19 -12.78 17.28
C LYS A 108 8.48 -12.95 16.48
N SER A 109 8.40 -13.00 15.15
CA SER A 109 9.53 -13.16 14.24
C SER A 109 9.30 -12.37 12.94
N PRO A 110 10.37 -12.01 12.21
CA PRO A 110 10.26 -11.36 10.91
C PRO A 110 9.43 -12.17 9.90
N ARG A 111 8.54 -11.50 9.18
CA ARG A 111 7.71 -12.11 8.13
C ARG A 111 7.74 -11.25 6.86
N LYS A 112 7.72 -11.88 5.68
CA LYS A 112 7.63 -11.19 4.39
C LYS A 112 6.39 -11.65 3.63
N GLU A 113 5.65 -10.69 3.10
CA GLU A 113 4.46 -10.88 2.30
C GLU A 113 4.56 -10.12 0.98
N ILE A 114 3.82 -10.60 -0.01
CA ILE A 114 3.71 -9.95 -1.31
C ILE A 114 2.22 -9.93 -1.66
N LEU A 115 1.67 -8.75 -1.87
CA LEU A 115 0.33 -8.54 -2.40
C LEU A 115 0.48 -8.18 -3.89
N VAL A 116 -0.33 -8.80 -4.75
CA VAL A 116 -0.31 -8.57 -6.21
C VAL A 116 -1.70 -8.32 -6.74
N TYR A 117 -1.80 -7.43 -7.72
CA TYR A 117 -2.98 -7.24 -8.55
C TYR A 117 -2.72 -7.82 -9.94
N ASN A 118 -3.62 -8.67 -10.44
CA ASN A 118 -3.54 -9.28 -11.77
C ASN A 118 -4.73 -8.85 -12.62
#